data_AF-U5VYG2-F1
#
_entry.id   AF-U5VYG2-F1
#
_cell.length_a   1.000
_cell.length_b   1.000
_cell.length_c   1.000
_cell.angle_alpha   90.00
_cell.angle_beta   90.00
_cell.angle_gamma   90.00
#
_symmetry.space_group_name_H-M   'P 1'
#
loop_
_entity.id
_entity.type
_entity.pdbx_description
1 polymer ?
#
loop_
_entity_poly.entity_id
_entity_poly.type
_entity_poly.pdbx_seq_one_letter_code
_entity_poly.pdbx_strand_id
1 'polypeptide(L)'
;MLDRFRSEFVGRASPVHFFWNAMDLAYTRFSGRDARQYPGGLPNCPPSVMHGGCSHEPVSFGFWPGGGADGTFSAYPYPEPLGYRERMINMTA
;
A
#
# COMPACT_ATOMS: atom_id res chain seq x y z
N MET A 1 -11.43 22.27 -19.93
CA MET A 1 -10.59 21.12 -20.36
C MET A 1 -9.66 20.65 -19.25
N LEU A 2 -9.01 21.56 -18.50
CA LEU A 2 -8.20 21.21 -17.32
C LEU A 2 -9.04 20.68 -16.12
N ASP A 3 -10.22 21.23 -15.86
CA ASP A 3 -11.07 20.77 -14.74
C ASP A 3 -11.58 19.34 -14.92
N ARG A 4 -11.91 18.95 -16.16
CA ARG A 4 -12.34 17.59 -16.49
C ARG A 4 -11.20 16.56 -16.38
N PHE A 5 -9.97 16.98 -16.67
CA PHE A 5 -8.79 16.12 -16.53
C PHE A 5 -8.42 15.90 -15.05
N ARG A 6 -8.60 16.90 -14.19
CA ARG A 6 -8.38 16.75 -12.73
C ARG A 6 -9.50 15.98 -12.02
N SER A 7 -10.74 16.02 -12.51
CA SER A 7 -11.86 15.30 -11.88
C SER A 7 -11.81 13.79 -12.07
N GLU A 8 -11.27 13.31 -13.20
CA GLU A 8 -11.16 11.88 -13.50
C GLU A 8 -9.89 11.25 -12.89
N PHE A 9 -8.91 12.06 -12.46
CA PHE A 9 -7.70 11.56 -11.82
C PHE A 9 -7.95 11.20 -10.35
N VAL A 10 -8.19 9.91 -10.11
CA VAL A 10 -8.36 9.29 -8.78
C VAL A 10 -7.06 8.77 -8.17
N GLY A 11 -5.91 9.01 -8.83
CA GLY A 11 -4.60 8.70 -8.25
C GLY A 11 -4.37 9.56 -7.00
N ARG A 12 -4.07 8.91 -5.88
CA ARG A 12 -3.88 9.57 -4.58
C ARG A 12 -2.60 9.11 -3.92
N ALA A 13 -2.08 9.93 -3.02
CA ALA A 13 -1.05 9.53 -2.08
C ALA A 13 -1.51 9.88 -0.67
N SER A 14 -1.24 9.00 0.28
CA SER A 14 -1.41 9.34 1.69
C SER A 14 -0.29 10.27 2.16
N PRO A 15 -0.48 11.01 3.26
CA PRO A 15 0.65 11.39 4.11
C PRO A 15 1.43 10.15 4.58
N VAL A 16 2.59 10.35 5.19
CA VAL A 16 3.22 9.27 5.96
C VAL A 16 2.34 9.01 7.19
N HIS A 17 1.72 7.83 7.22
CA HIS A 17 0.95 7.36 8.36
C HIS A 17 1.90 6.81 9.42
N PHE A 18 1.51 7.04 10.67
CA PHE A 18 2.14 6.44 11.83
C PHE A 18 1.12 5.56 12.56
N PHE A 19 1.36 4.25 12.56
CA PHE A 19 0.47 3.27 13.19
C PHE A 19 0.93 2.99 14.62
N TRP A 20 0.30 3.65 15.60
CA TRP A 20 0.69 3.60 17.01
C TRP A 20 0.80 2.19 17.61
N ASN A 21 -0.06 1.26 17.19
CA ASN A 21 -0.06 -0.10 17.74
C ASN A 21 1.20 -0.90 17.36
N ALA A 22 1.70 -0.73 16.13
CA ALA A 22 2.86 -1.45 15.61
C ALA A 22 4.14 -0.58 15.55
N MET A 23 4.02 0.72 15.83
CA MET A 23 5.05 1.74 15.59
C MET A 23 5.56 1.73 14.14
N ASP A 24 4.67 1.44 13.18
CA ASP A 24 4.98 1.36 11.75
C ASP A 24 4.79 2.71 11.05
N LEU A 25 5.72 3.07 10.18
CA LEU A 25 5.66 4.24 9.31
C LEU A 25 5.36 3.79 7.89
N ALA A 26 4.22 4.20 7.33
CA ALA A 26 3.82 3.79 5.99
C ALA A 26 3.41 4.97 5.12
N TYR A 27 3.82 4.95 3.87
CA TYR A 27 3.31 5.83 2.83
C TYR A 27 2.68 4.98 1.73
N THR A 28 1.52 5.41 1.25
CA THR A 28 0.73 4.66 0.27
C THR A 28 0.43 5.51 -0.94
N ARG A 29 0.65 4.94 -2.13
CA ARG A 29 0.15 5.47 -3.41
C ARG A 29 -0.98 4.63 -3.93
N PHE A 30 -1.95 5.26 -4.56
CA PHE A 30 -3.12 4.62 -5.16
C PHE A 30 -3.10 4.83 -6.67
N SER A 31 -3.31 3.76 -7.43
CA SER A 31 -3.37 3.83 -8.90
C SER A 31 -4.64 4.52 -9.41
N GLY A 32 -5.68 4.56 -8.58
CA GLY A 32 -7.02 5.04 -8.95
C GLY A 32 -7.89 3.95 -9.61
N ARG A 33 -7.37 2.74 -9.82
CA ARG A 33 -8.17 1.58 -10.23
C ARG A 33 -8.81 0.91 -9.02
N ASP A 34 -10.00 0.36 -9.19
CA ASP A 34 -10.64 -0.44 -8.15
C ASP A 34 -9.81 -1.70 -7.85
N ALA A 35 -9.63 -1.99 -6.57
CA ALA A 35 -9.01 -3.23 -6.13
C ALA A 35 -10.09 -4.29 -5.88
N ARG A 36 -9.69 -5.57 -5.95
CA ARG A 36 -10.50 -6.65 -5.41
C ARG A 36 -10.75 -6.40 -3.92
N GLN A 37 -11.92 -6.79 -3.41
CA GLN A 37 -12.21 -6.69 -1.98
C GLN A 37 -11.16 -7.44 -1.14
N TYR A 38 -10.59 -6.73 -0.16
CA TYR A 38 -9.58 -7.27 0.74
C TYR A 38 -10.12 -8.51 1.49
N PRO A 39 -9.38 -9.64 1.50
CA PRO A 39 -9.88 -10.90 2.06
C PRO A 39 -10.03 -10.88 3.59
N GLY A 40 -9.45 -9.89 4.27
CA GLY A 40 -9.44 -9.77 5.73
C GLY A 40 -8.30 -10.57 6.35
N GLY A 41 -8.38 -10.81 7.67
CA GLY A 41 -7.45 -11.67 8.40
C GLY A 41 -6.21 -10.98 8.98
N LEU A 42 -6.11 -9.65 8.89
CA LEU A 42 -5.07 -8.90 9.60
C LEU A 42 -5.35 -8.90 11.12
N PRO A 43 -4.38 -9.31 11.96
CA PRO A 43 -4.53 -9.26 13.41
C PRO A 43 -4.85 -7.83 13.88
N ASN A 44 -5.80 -7.71 14.82
CA ASN A 44 -6.21 -6.44 15.41
C ASN A 44 -6.69 -5.37 14.41
N CYS A 45 -7.08 -5.76 13.18
CA CYS A 45 -7.60 -4.87 12.15
C CYS A 45 -8.94 -5.37 11.62
N PRO A 46 -10.07 -4.67 11.88
CA PRO A 46 -11.36 -5.03 11.33
C PRO A 46 -11.36 -5.04 9.80
N PRO A 47 -12.03 -5.99 9.12
CA PRO A 47 -12.06 -6.06 7.67
C PRO A 47 -12.54 -4.77 6.99
N SER A 48 -13.48 -4.05 7.61
CA SER A 48 -14.01 -2.78 7.09
C SER A 48 -12.93 -1.69 6.93
N VAL A 49 -11.93 -1.66 7.81
CA VAL A 49 -10.79 -0.73 7.72
C VAL A 49 -10.00 -1.02 6.45
N MET A 50 -9.72 -2.29 6.17
CA MET A 50 -9.00 -2.71 4.97
C MET A 50 -9.84 -2.57 3.70
N HIS A 51 -11.16 -2.79 3.77
CA HIS A 51 -12.05 -2.55 2.63
C HIS A 51 -12.07 -1.08 2.21
N GLY A 52 -12.09 -0.15 3.17
CA GLY A 52 -11.97 1.28 2.88
C GLY A 52 -10.55 1.65 2.40
N GLY A 53 -9.54 1.25 3.17
CA GLY A 53 -8.13 1.58 2.95
C GLY A 53 -7.53 0.97 1.68
N CYS A 54 -8.08 -0.14 1.21
CA CYS A 54 -7.67 -0.82 -0.03
C CYS A 54 -8.82 -0.94 -1.03
N SER A 55 -9.74 0.03 -1.05
CA SER A 55 -10.81 0.11 -2.06
C SER A 55 -10.27 0.27 -3.49
N HIS A 56 -9.14 0.97 -3.61
CA HIS A 56 -8.40 1.15 -4.86
C HIS A 56 -7.01 0.55 -4.71
N GLU A 57 -6.41 0.09 -5.80
CA GLU A 57 -5.11 -0.60 -5.78
C GLU A 57 -4.04 0.28 -5.10
N PRO A 58 -3.55 -0.10 -3.90
CA PRO A 58 -2.46 0.60 -3.26
C PRO A 58 -1.12 -0.07 -3.55
N VAL A 59 -0.07 0.73 -3.49
CA VAL A 59 1.26 0.27 -3.10
C VAL A 59 1.67 1.01 -1.84
N SER A 60 1.90 0.26 -0.78
CA SER A 60 2.36 0.79 0.50
C SER A 60 3.82 0.43 0.69
N PHE A 61 4.59 1.36 1.23
CA PHE A 61 5.97 1.12 1.60
C PHE A 61 6.33 1.94 2.84
N GLY A 62 7.29 1.43 3.61
CA GLY A 62 7.46 1.92 4.96
C GLY A 62 8.59 1.27 5.73
N PHE A 63 8.70 1.68 6.98
CA PHE A 63 9.63 1.12 7.96
C PHE A 63 8.86 0.62 9.17
N TRP A 64 9.05 -0.65 9.47
CA TRP A 64 8.50 -1.28 10.66
C TRP A 64 9.64 -1.74 11.59
N PRO A 65 9.77 -1.18 12.80
CA PRO A 65 10.81 -1.59 13.75
C PRO A 65 10.66 -3.03 14.24
N GLY A 66 9.47 -3.64 14.09
CA GLY A 66 9.21 -5.01 14.55
C GLY A 66 9.71 -6.12 13.61
N GLY A 67 10.27 -5.80 12.44
CA GLY A 67 10.66 -6.79 11.43
C GLY A 67 12.01 -7.49 11.65
N GLY A 68 12.80 -7.09 12.65
CA GLY A 68 14.12 -7.64 12.93
C GLY A 68 14.90 -6.79 13.95
N ALA A 69 16.17 -7.13 14.23
CA ALA A 69 17.01 -6.37 15.17
C ALA A 69 17.14 -4.88 14.80
N ASP A 70 17.23 -4.60 13.50
CA ASP A 70 17.34 -3.24 12.94
C ASP A 70 16.00 -2.72 12.36
N GLY A 71 14.91 -3.48 12.54
CA GLY A 71 13.65 -3.26 11.84
C GLY A 71 13.69 -3.71 10.38
N THR A 72 12.66 -3.34 9.61
CA THR A 72 12.54 -3.75 8.20
C THR A 72 11.88 -2.68 7.36
N PHE A 73 12.50 -2.40 6.21
CA PHE A 73 11.85 -1.68 5.12
C PHE A 73 11.04 -2.67 4.29
N SER A 74 9.75 -2.39 4.11
CA SER A 74 8.85 -3.25 3.35
C SER A 74 8.12 -2.42 2.30
N ALA A 75 7.83 -3.05 1.18
CA ALA A 75 6.96 -2.52 0.13
C ALA A 75 6.04 -3.64 -0.35
N TYR A 76 4.73 -3.37 -0.38
CA TYR A 76 3.74 -4.33 -0.83
C TYR A 76 2.67 -3.65 -1.69
N PRO A 77 2.40 -4.17 -2.89
CA PRO A 77 1.22 -3.81 -3.67
C PRO A 77 0.01 -4.66 -3.25
N TYR A 78 -1.19 -4.11 -3.45
CA TYR A 78 -2.44 -4.87 -3.37
C TYR A 78 -3.42 -4.50 -4.50
N PRO A 79 -4.05 -5.47 -5.18
CA PRO A 79 -3.62 -6.86 -5.23
C PRO A 79 -2.18 -6.95 -5.75
N GLU A 80 -1.49 -8.04 -5.43
CA GLU A 80 -0.16 -8.28 -5.98
C GLU A 80 -0.28 -8.43 -7.51
N PRO A 81 0.48 -7.66 -8.31
CA PRO A 81 0.46 -7.79 -9.76
C PRO A 81 0.88 -9.20 -10.19
N LEU A 82 0.29 -9.70 -11.28
CA LEU A 82 0.67 -11.00 -11.83
C LEU A 82 2.16 -11.01 -12.19
N GLY A 83 2.91 -12.01 -11.72
CA GLY A 83 4.34 -12.13 -12.00
C GLY A 83 5.24 -11.25 -11.14
N TYR A 84 4.71 -10.57 -10.12
CA TYR A 84 5.47 -9.57 -9.34
C TYR A 84 6.62 -10.20 -8.56
N ARG A 85 6.42 -11.36 -7.92
CA ARG A 85 7.45 -12.06 -7.14
C ARG A 85 8.50 -12.72 -8.02
N GLU A 86 8.12 -13.13 -9.21
CA GLU A 86 8.96 -13.83 -10.19
C GLU A 86 9.88 -12.86 -10.94
N ARG A 87 9.58 -11.55 -10.90
CA ARG A 87 10.34 -10.55 -11.62
C ARG A 87 11.67 -10.27 -10.92
N MET A 88 12.75 -10.83 -11.47
CA MET A 88 14.10 -10.47 -11.03
C MET A 88 14.43 -9.01 -11.39
N ILE A 89 14.95 -8.30 -10.39
CA ILE A 89 15.47 -6.94 -10.54
C ILE A 89 16.99 -7.08 -10.70
N ASN A 90 17.52 -6.67 -11.84
CA ASN A 90 18.96 -6.69 -12.04
C ASN A 90 19.58 -5.52 -11.28
N MET A 91 20.23 -5.79 -10.14
CA MET A 91 20.96 -4.77 -9.38
C MET A 91 22.20 -4.36 -10.18
N THR A 92 22.04 -3.32 -10.99
CA THR A 92 23.16 -2.57 -11.53
C THR A 92 23.42 -1.40 -10.58
N ALA A 93 24.64 -1.37 -10.04
CA ALA A 93 25.11 -0.31 -9.15
C ALA A 93 25.29 1.02 -9.90
#